data_AF-A0A1X7MZW4-F1
#
_entry.id   AF-A0A1X7MZW4-F1
#
_cell.length_a   1.000
_cell.length_b   1.000
_cell.length_c   1.000
_cell.angle_alpha   90.00
_cell.angle_beta   90.00
_cell.angle_gamma   90.00
#
_symmetry.space_group_name_H-M   'P 1'
#
loop_
_entity.id
_entity.type
_entity.pdbx_description
1 polymer ?
#
loop_
_entity_poly.entity_id
_entity_poly.type
_entity_poly.pdbx_seq_one_letter_code
_entity_poly.pdbx_strand_id
1 'polypeptide(L)'
;MKIENGYNSYLNAVRQSKDNIPTKNLSSKTEQVKKENSVQVNISDTAKKMAQAKSAGSKDIDIEAIKKSVMDGTYSVSPEKIAQGMINAMNEQGK
;
A
#
# COMPACT_ATOMS: atom_id res chain seq x y z
N MET A 1 29.05 10.41 40.63
CA MET A 1 28.11 10.42 39.48
C MET A 1 27.27 9.16 39.56
N LYS A 2 25.94 9.28 39.68
CA LYS A 2 25.02 8.14 39.72
C LYS A 2 24.56 7.87 38.29
N ILE A 3 24.88 6.69 37.75
CA ILE A 3 24.38 6.24 36.45
C ILE A 3 22.99 5.67 36.72
N GLU A 4 21.95 6.44 36.39
CA GLU A 4 20.57 5.95 36.53
C GLU A 4 20.24 4.94 35.42
N ASN A 5 19.58 3.86 35.83
CA ASN A 5 19.26 2.68 35.02
C ASN A 5 18.19 2.97 33.94
N GLY A 6 18.53 3.78 32.93
CA GLY A 6 17.64 4.15 31.84
C GLY A 6 17.08 2.96 31.04
N TYR A 7 17.78 1.82 31.06
CA TYR A 7 17.33 0.58 30.43
C TYR A 7 16.02 0.05 31.03
N ASN A 8 15.86 0.14 32.35
CA ASN A 8 14.63 -0.30 33.03
C ASN A 8 13.45 0.65 32.73
N SER A 9 13.71 1.95 32.59
CA SER A 9 12.69 2.93 32.19
C SER A 9 12.19 2.66 30.77
N TYR A 10 13.08 2.30 29.84
CA TYR A 10 12.68 1.92 28.47
C TYR A 10 11.80 0.67 28.45
N LEU A 11 12.20 -0.39 29.18
CA LEU A 11 11.41 -1.62 29.26
C LEU A 11 10.02 -1.41 29.86
N ASN A 12 9.90 -0.52 30.86
CA ASN A 12 8.61 -0.20 31.47
C ASN A 12 7.71 0.62 30.52
N ALA A 13 8.27 1.53 29.73
CA ALA A 13 7.52 2.29 28.73
C ALA A 13 6.97 1.39 27.60
N VAL A 14 7.75 0.39 27.17
CA VAL A 14 7.31 -0.59 26.15
C VAL A 14 6.22 -1.53 26.68
N ARG A 15 6.26 -1.88 27.97
CA ARG A 15 5.21 -2.69 28.60
C ARG A 15 3.90 -1.90 28.76
N GLN A 16 3.97 -0.68 29.29
CA GLN A 16 2.77 0.16 29.46
C GLN A 16 2.07 0.53 28.14
N SER A 17 2.81 0.65 27.05
CA SER A 17 2.25 0.92 25.71
C SER A 17 1.56 -0.29 25.08
N LYS A 18 1.91 -1.52 25.47
CA LYS A 18 1.19 -2.73 25.07
C LYS A 18 -0.12 -2.93 25.84
N ASP A 19 -0.14 -2.59 27.12
CA ASP A 19 -1.31 -2.80 27.98
C ASP A 19 -2.36 -1.68 27.87
N ASN A 20 -2.02 -0.54 27.24
CA ASN A 20 -2.93 0.58 26.98
C ASN A 20 -3.25 0.74 25.50
N ILE A 21 -3.59 -0.35 24.81
CA ILE A 21 -4.39 -0.24 23.58
C ILE A 21 -5.83 -0.15 24.06
N PRO A 22 -6.47 1.04 24.11
CA PRO A 22 -7.91 1.08 24.29
C PRO A 22 -8.49 0.34 23.09
N THR A 23 -9.01 -0.86 23.32
CA THR A 23 -10.00 -1.47 22.44
C THR A 23 -11.15 -0.49 22.41
N LYS A 24 -11.09 0.46 21.48
CA LYS A 24 -12.21 1.30 21.11
C LYS A 24 -13.29 0.31 20.73
N ASN A 25 -14.22 0.10 21.65
CA ASN A 25 -15.46 -0.61 21.41
C ASN A 25 -16.11 0.10 20.23
N LEU A 26 -15.85 -0.38 19.00
CA LEU A 26 -16.70 -0.09 17.86
C LEU A 26 -17.99 -0.86 18.14
N SER A 27 -18.81 -0.24 18.99
CA SER A 27 -20.24 -0.50 19.04
C SER A 27 -20.73 -0.53 17.61
N SER A 28 -21.19 -1.70 17.18
CA SER A 28 -21.87 -1.93 15.91
C SER A 28 -23.22 -1.21 15.94
N LYS A 29 -23.19 0.11 15.95
CA LYS A 29 -24.34 0.93 15.60
C LYS A 29 -24.18 1.22 14.12
N THR A 30 -24.76 0.34 13.32
CA THR A 30 -24.96 0.54 11.89
C THR A 30 -25.92 1.73 11.75
N GLU A 31 -25.38 2.95 11.80
CA GLU A 31 -26.09 4.10 11.29
C GLU A 31 -26.32 3.84 9.80
N GLN A 32 -27.58 3.76 9.41
CA GLN A 32 -27.99 3.61 8.03
C GLN A 32 -27.35 4.75 7.24
N VAL A 33 -26.26 4.42 6.54
CA VAL A 33 -25.68 5.28 5.51
C VAL A 33 -26.82 5.57 4.54
N LYS A 34 -27.32 6.80 4.58
CA LYS A 34 -28.26 7.29 3.56
C LYS A 34 -27.62 6.97 2.23
N LYS A 35 -28.30 6.17 1.39
CA LYS A 35 -27.87 5.91 0.02
C LYS A 35 -27.67 7.25 -0.66
N GLU A 36 -26.41 7.68 -0.76
CA GLU A 36 -26.04 8.73 -1.67
C GLU A 36 -26.45 8.23 -3.05
N ASN A 37 -27.30 9.02 -3.73
CA ASN A 37 -27.67 8.74 -5.10
C ASN A 37 -26.39 8.75 -5.92
N SER A 38 -25.91 7.56 -6.29
CA SER A 38 -24.74 7.40 -7.14
C SER A 38 -25.04 8.11 -8.44
N VAL A 39 -24.32 9.20 -8.72
CA VAL A 39 -24.42 9.91 -10.01
C VAL A 39 -23.99 8.94 -11.09
N GLN A 40 -24.96 8.46 -11.88
CA GLN A 40 -24.71 7.52 -12.96
C GLN A 40 -24.13 8.29 -14.15
N VAL A 41 -22.80 8.39 -14.18
CA VAL A 41 -22.06 8.98 -15.31
C VAL A 41 -22.12 8.03 -16.50
N ASN A 42 -22.83 8.43 -17.56
CA ASN A 42 -22.86 7.70 -18.82
C ASN A 42 -21.52 7.88 -19.55
N ILE A 43 -20.57 6.98 -19.26
CA ILE A 43 -19.29 6.92 -19.96
C ILE A 43 -19.52 6.35 -21.36
N SER A 44 -19.06 7.07 -22.39
CA SER A 44 -19.10 6.65 -23.80
C SER A 44 -18.51 5.25 -24.00
N ASP A 45 -19.11 4.46 -24.89
CA ASP A 45 -18.65 3.10 -25.18
C ASP A 45 -17.21 3.06 -25.71
N THR A 46 -16.74 4.14 -26.33
CA THR A 46 -15.34 4.29 -26.74
C THR A 46 -14.40 4.42 -25.53
N ALA A 47 -14.81 5.15 -24.50
CA ALA A 47 -14.05 5.27 -23.26
C ALA A 47 -14.04 3.97 -22.46
N LYS A 48 -15.14 3.22 -22.43
CA LYS A 48 -15.18 1.87 -21.82
C LYS A 48 -14.24 0.90 -22.53
N LYS A 49 -14.24 0.89 -23.87
CA LYS A 49 -13.34 0.04 -24.67
C LYS A 49 -11.88 0.43 -24.48
N MET A 50 -11.57 1.72 -24.38
CA MET A 50 -10.20 2.19 -24.11
C MET A 50 -9.72 1.76 -22.71
N ALA A 51 -10.57 1.86 -21.69
CA ALA A 51 -10.25 1.40 -20.34
C ALA A 51 -10.01 -0.11 -20.29
N GLN A 52 -10.85 -0.91 -20.95
CA GLN A 52 -10.67 -2.37 -21.03
C GLN A 52 -9.41 -2.76 -21.80
N ALA A 53 -9.06 -2.06 -22.88
CA ALA A 53 -7.82 -2.27 -23.62
C ALA A 53 -6.58 -1.94 -22.77
N LYS A 54 -6.66 -0.94 -21.88
CA LYS A 54 -5.59 -0.59 -20.94
C LYS A 54 -5.42 -1.66 -19.85
N SER A 55 -6.52 -2.26 -19.39
CA SER A 55 -6.49 -3.36 -18.42
C SER A 55 -6.03 -4.70 -19.01
N ALA A 56 -6.26 -4.95 -20.31
CA ALA A 56 -5.80 -6.17 -20.98
C ALA A 56 -4.26 -6.28 -21.07
N GLY A 57 -3.53 -5.19 -20.81
CA GLY A 57 -2.07 -5.14 -20.78
C GLY A 57 -1.44 -5.37 -19.40
N SER A 58 -2.23 -5.39 -18.31
CA SER A 58 -1.68 -5.73 -16.99
C SER A 58 -1.50 -7.23 -16.93
N LYS A 59 -0.28 -7.70 -17.18
CA LYS A 59 0.15 -9.03 -16.73
C LYS A 59 -0.27 -9.13 -15.26
N ASP A 60 -0.96 -10.20 -14.88
CA ASP A 60 -1.20 -10.53 -13.47
C ASP A 60 0.17 -10.75 -12.83
N ILE A 61 0.73 -9.65 -12.33
CA ILE A 61 1.97 -9.66 -11.58
C ILE A 61 1.57 -10.18 -10.21
N ASP A 62 2.01 -11.38 -9.88
CA ASP A 62 1.82 -11.96 -8.56
C ASP A 62 2.66 -11.18 -7.54
N ILE A 63 2.02 -10.18 -6.93
CA ILE A 63 2.62 -9.28 -5.94
C ILE A 63 3.08 -10.09 -4.71
N GLU A 64 2.41 -11.18 -4.35
CA GLU A 64 2.79 -12.01 -3.21
C GLU A 64 4.07 -12.77 -3.48
N ALA A 65 4.22 -13.35 -4.67
CA ALA A 65 5.45 -13.99 -5.10
C ALA A 65 6.65 -13.02 -5.10
N ILE A 66 6.45 -11.78 -5.58
CA ILE A 66 7.49 -10.74 -5.54
C ILE A 66 7.85 -10.40 -4.10
N LYS A 67 6.87 -10.10 -3.24
CA LYS A 67 7.11 -9.76 -1.82
C LYS A 67 7.90 -10.86 -1.13
N LYS A 68 7.53 -12.12 -1.35
CA LYS A 68 8.22 -13.27 -0.80
C LYS A 68 9.68 -13.34 -1.28
N SER A 69 9.93 -13.20 -2.58
CA SER A 69 11.31 -13.22 -3.12
C SER A 69 12.19 -12.09 -2.59
N VAL A 70 11.62 -10.91 -2.29
CA VAL A 70 12.35 -9.80 -1.65
C VAL A 70 12.69 -10.14 -0.20
N MET A 71 11.73 -10.69 0.55
CA MET A 71 11.97 -11.11 1.94
C MET A 71 12.99 -12.24 2.04
N ASP A 72 12.92 -13.20 1.11
CA ASP A 72 13.84 -14.33 1.03
C ASP A 72 15.23 -13.93 0.48
N GLY A 73 15.41 -12.67 0.04
CA GLY A 73 16.66 -12.16 -0.53
C GLY A 73 17.02 -12.72 -1.90
N THR A 74 16.09 -13.43 -2.55
CA THR A 74 16.27 -14.06 -3.88
C THR A 74 15.87 -13.14 -5.03
N TYR A 75 15.30 -11.97 -4.72
CA TYR A 75 14.96 -10.97 -5.71
C TYR A 75 16.21 -10.31 -6.30
N SER A 76 16.51 -10.62 -7.57
CA SER A 76 17.66 -10.06 -8.28
C SER A 76 17.39 -8.66 -8.80
N VAL A 77 18.16 -7.69 -8.31
CA VAL A 77 18.13 -6.30 -8.79
C VAL A 77 19.28 -6.08 -9.79
N SER A 78 18.96 -5.82 -11.05
CA SER A 78 19.93 -5.51 -12.10
C SER A 78 19.98 -4.00 -12.36
N PRO A 79 21.16 -3.35 -12.32
CA PRO A 79 21.30 -1.93 -12.63
C PRO A 79 20.71 -1.52 -13.99
N GLU A 80 20.82 -2.39 -14.99
CA GLU A 80 20.36 -2.17 -16.36
C GLU A 80 18.84 -2.02 -16.43
N LYS A 81 18.09 -2.85 -15.68
CA LYS A 81 16.62 -2.74 -15.61
C LYS A 81 16.18 -1.47 -14.91
N ILE A 82 16.93 -1.00 -13.91
CA ILE A 82 16.63 0.27 -13.23
C ILE A 82 16.84 1.43 -14.20
N ALA A 83 18.00 1.49 -14.86
CA ALA A 83 18.31 2.54 -15.81
C ALA A 83 17.29 2.59 -16.95
N GLN A 84 16.91 1.44 -17.50
CA GLN A 84 15.88 1.36 -18.54
C GLN A 84 14.51 1.85 -18.03
N GLY A 85 14.13 1.47 -16.80
CA GLY A 85 12.88 1.94 -16.18
C GLY A 85 12.85 3.46 -16.02
N MET A 86 13.97 4.07 -15.61
CA MET A 86 14.10 5.53 -15.46
C MET A 86 13.96 6.25 -16.80
N ILE A 87 14.67 5.79 -17.84
CA ILE A 87 14.59 6.38 -19.18
C ILE A 87 13.17 6.28 -19.75
N ASN A 88 12.52 5.13 -19.57
CA ASN A 88 11.15 4.94 -20.03
C ASN A 88 10.18 5.91 -19.33
N ALA A 89 10.30 6.06 -18.01
CA ALA A 89 9.47 6.99 -17.25
C ALA A 89 9.70 8.45 -17.65
N MET A 90 10.95 8.84 -17.93
CA MET A 90 11.28 10.18 -18.45
C MET A 90 10.64 10.43 -19.82
N ASN A 91 10.67 9.43 -20.71
CA ASN A 91 10.06 9.52 -22.04
C ASN A 91 8.53 9.57 -22.00
N GLU A 92 7.90 8.93 -21.02
CA GLU A 92 6.44 8.99 -20.83
C GLU A 92 5.98 10.34 -20.26
N GLN A 93 6.78 10.99 -19.41
CA GLN A 93 6.48 12.33 -18.89
C GLN A 93 6.71 13.45 -19.92
N GLY A 94 7.56 13.21 -20.92
CA GLY A 94 7.83 14.17 -22.00
C GLY A 94 6.85 14.11 -23.19
N LYS A 95 5.86 13.22 -23.14
CA LYS A 95 4.76 13.13 -24.13
C LYS A 95 3.51 13.84 -23.62
#